data_AF-A0AAD7L0N3-F1
#
_entry.id   AF-A0AAD7L0N3-F1
#
_cell.length_a   1.000
_cell.length_b   1.000
_cell.length_c   1.000
_cell.angle_alpha   90.00
_cell.angle_beta   90.00
_cell.angle_gamma   90.00
#
_symmetry.space_group_name_H-M   'P 1'
#
loop_
_entity.id
_entity.type
_entity.pdbx_description
1 polymer ?
#
loop_
_entity_poly.entity_id
_entity_poly.type
_entity_poly.pdbx_seq_one_letter_code
_entity_poly.pdbx_strand_id
1 'polypeptide(L)' 'MIPLTNGDYPQAMRFLVGNRLPKFSEEQSKLIKQSFDFIGLNYYTTNYVSNVTYLRNDSRTSVQTDSLAKLSSKN' A
#
# COMPACT_ATOMS: atom_id res chain seq x y z
N MET A 1 -0.52 5.38 -5.55
CA MET A 1 -0.41 5.84 -6.95
C MET A 1 -0.60 4.72 -7.97
N ILE A 2 -0.04 3.51 -7.77
CA ILE A 2 -0.10 2.44 -8.79
C ILE A 2 -1.52 2.09 -9.29
N PRO A 3 -2.57 2.03 -8.45
CA PRO A 3 -3.94 1.82 -8.96
C PRO A 3 -4.38 2.90 -9.95
N LEU A 4 -4.02 4.15 -9.69
CA LEU A 4 -4.34 5.28 -10.56
C LEU A 4 -3.52 5.30 -11.85
N THR A 5 -2.33 4.71 -11.89
CA THR A 5 -1.49 4.70 -13.11
C THR A 5 -1.66 3.44 -13.95
N ASN A 6 -1.93 2.31 -13.31
CA ASN A 6 -1.90 0.99 -13.92
C ASN A 6 -3.21 0.20 -13.77
N GLY A 7 -4.17 0.68 -12.98
CA GLY A 7 -5.43 -0.02 -12.75
C GLY A 7 -5.33 -1.20 -11.76
N ASP A 8 -4.22 -1.35 -11.04
CA ASP A 8 -4.01 -2.45 -10.09
C ASP A 8 -3.12 -2.04 -8.90
N TYR A 9 -3.16 -2.81 -7.82
CA TYR A 9 -2.34 -2.60 -6.64
C TYR A 9 -0.85 -2.94 -6.89
N PRO A 10 0.07 -2.33 -6.13
CA PRO A 10 1.48 -2.72 -6.15
C PRO A 10 1.68 -4.21 -5.84
N GLN A 11 2.66 -4.85 -6.48
CA GLN A 11 2.97 -6.27 -6.27
C GLN A 11 3.23 -6.59 -4.79
N ALA A 12 3.99 -5.75 -4.08
CA ALA A 12 4.26 -5.93 -2.66
C ALA A 12 2.97 -5.97 -1.82
N MET A 13 1.99 -5.10 -2.12
CA MET A 13 0.71 -5.08 -1.40
C MET A 13 -0.10 -6.34 -1.69
N ARG A 14 -0.15 -6.80 -2.95
CA ARG A 14 -0.82 -8.07 -3.31
C ARG A 14 -0.21 -9.27 -2.58
N PHE A 15 1.10 -9.30 -2.40
CA PHE A 15 1.81 -10.36 -1.69
C PHE A 15 1.61 -10.30 -0.17
N LEU A 16 1.75 -9.11 0.43
CA LEU A 16 1.73 -8.93 1.89
C LEU A 16 0.31 -8.97 2.48
N VAL A 17 -0.67 -8.35 1.79
CA VAL A 17 -2.05 -8.27 2.26
C VAL A 17 -2.85 -9.52 1.85
N GLY A 18 -2.52 -10.09 0.68
CA GLY A 18 -3.11 -11.33 0.19
C GLY A 18 -4.63 -11.24 0.05
N ASN A 19 -5.35 -12.23 0.60
CA ASN A 19 -6.79 -12.39 0.43
C ASN A 19 -7.64 -11.25 1.03
N ARG A 20 -7.07 -10.44 1.94
CA ARG A 20 -7.75 -9.26 2.48
C ARG A 20 -7.79 -8.10 1.50
N LEU A 21 -6.97 -8.13 0.45
CA LEU A 21 -6.93 -7.08 -0.56
C LEU A 21 -8.05 -7.30 -1.58
N PRO A 22 -9.01 -6.36 -1.74
CA PRO A 22 -10.02 -6.47 -2.77
C PRO A 22 -9.39 -6.52 -4.15
N LYS A 23 -10.03 -7.24 -5.07
CA LYS A 23 -9.61 -7.30 -6.48
C LYS A 23 -10.51 -6.39 -7.30
N PHE A 24 -9.92 -5.60 -8.18
CA PHE A 24 -10.68 -4.88 -9.18
C PHE A 24 -11.21 -5.86 -10.22
N SER A 25 -12.45 -5.65 -10.67
CA SER A 25 -12.90 -6.21 -11.94
C SER A 25 -12.12 -5.57 -13.09
N GLU A 26 -12.19 -6.16 -14.28
CA GLU A 26 -11.57 -5.58 -15.47
C GLU A 26 -12.13 -4.19 -15.78
N GLU A 27 -13.44 -4.01 -15.63
CA GLU A 27 -14.12 -2.72 -15.82
C GLU A 27 -13.65 -1.68 -14.81
N GLN A 28 -13.55 -2.05 -13.53
CA GLN A 28 -13.05 -1.17 -12.47
C GLN A 28 -11.60 -0.78 -12.71
N SER A 29 -10.75 -1.74 -13.10
CA SER A 29 -9.34 -1.52 -13.42
C SER A 29 -9.18 -0.50 -14.56
N LYS A 30 -9.99 -0.62 -15.61
CA LYS A 30 -10.02 0.34 -16.73
C LYS A 30 -10.51 1.72 -16.27
N LEU A 31 -11.53 1.77 -15.42
CA LEU A 31 -12.13 3.02 -14.94
C LEU A 31 -11.16 3.86 -14.09
N ILE A 32 -10.40 3.22 -13.20
CA ILE A 32 -9.49 3.93 -12.28
C ILE A 32 -8.13 4.28 -12.92
N LYS A 33 -7.77 3.59 -14.00
CA LYS A 33 -6.50 3.82 -14.68
C LYS A 33 -6.52 5.19 -15.36
N GLN A 34 -5.54 6.01 -15.02
CA GLN A 34 -5.37 7.39 -15.48
C GLN A 34 -6.59 8.28 -15.20
N SER A 35 -7.34 8.00 -14.13
CA SER A 35 -8.52 8.76 -13.75
C SER A 35 -8.16 10.07 -13.00
N PHE A 36 -7.24 10.87 -13.56
CA PHE A 36 -6.79 12.14 -13.00
C PHE A 36 -6.21 13.06 -14.08
N ASP A 37 -6.44 14.37 -13.95
CA ASP A 37 -5.81 15.39 -14.80
C ASP A 37 -4.53 15.95 -14.17
N PHE A 38 -4.48 16.02 -12.84
CA PHE A 38 -3.32 16.43 -12.06
C PHE A 38 -3.33 15.73 -10.69
N ILE A 39 -2.19 15.76 -10.00
CA ILE A 39 -2.03 15.19 -8.66
C ILE A 39 -1.53 16.29 -7.72
N GLY A 40 -2.35 16.66 -6.73
CA GLY A 40 -1.92 17.49 -5.62
C GLY A 40 -1.22 16.65 -4.55
N LEU A 41 -0.11 17.14 -4.00
CA LEU A 41 0.67 16.45 -2.98
C LEU A 41 0.69 17.26 -1.69
N ASN A 42 0.14 16.69 -0.61
CA ASN A 42 0.25 17.25 0.73
C ASN A 42 1.45 16.61 1.45
N TYR A 43 2.37 17.43 1.93
CA TYR A 43 3.59 16.97 2.60
C TYR A 43 3.81 17.73 3.91
N TYR A 44 4.05 16.99 5.00
CA TYR A 44 4.18 17.56 6.36
C TYR A 44 5.47 17.16 7.08
N THR A 45 5.91 15.92 6.92
CA THR A 45 7.09 15.38 7.61
C THR A 45 7.59 14.11 6.93
N THR A 46 8.71 13.58 7.41
CA THR A 46 9.31 12.30 7.00
C THR A 46 9.59 11.43 8.21
N ASN A 47 9.49 10.11 8.05
CA ASN A 47 9.89 9.12 9.04
C ASN A 47 11.01 8.24 8.49
N TYR A 48 11.84 7.72 9.39
CA TYR A 48 12.74 6.60 9.12
C TYR A 48 11.94 5.30 9.10
N VAL A 49 12.39 4.36 8.27
CA VAL A 49 11.72 3.06 8.08
C VAL A 49 12.75 1.95 8.18
N SER A 50 12.42 0.88 8.91
CA SER A 50 13.24 -0.34 9.00
C SER A 50 12.38 -1.59 8.82
N ASN A 51 12.96 -2.66 8.26
CA ASN A 51 12.28 -3.94 8.05
C ASN A 51 11.94 -4.64 9.38
N VAL A 52 10.81 -5.37 9.42
CA VAL A 52 10.38 -6.22 10.54
C VAL A 52 10.13 -7.64 10.03
N THR A 53 10.92 -8.61 10.51
CA THR A 53 10.88 -9.98 9.99
C THR A 53 10.11 -10.98 10.87
N TYR A 54 9.88 -10.67 12.16
CA TYR A 54 9.31 -11.62 13.13
C TYR A 54 7.78 -11.61 13.21
N LEU A 55 7.08 -10.63 12.62
CA LEU A 55 5.61 -10.54 12.65
C LEU A 55 4.92 -11.47 11.64
N ARG A 56 5.67 -12.17 10.79
CA ARG A 56 5.12 -12.99 9.70
C ARG A 56 4.27 -14.18 10.19
N ASN A 57 4.44 -14.58 11.44
CA ASN A 57 3.72 -15.69 12.06
C ASN A 57 2.65 -15.23 13.07
N ASP A 58 2.48 -13.91 13.26
CA ASP A 58 1.43 -13.38 14.13
C ASP A 58 0.10 -13.35 13.36
N SER A 59 -0.94 -13.96 13.92
CA SER A 59 -2.30 -13.96 13.38
C SER A 59 -2.98 -12.58 13.46
N ARG A 60 -2.34 -11.58 14.08
CA ARG A 60 -2.79 -10.19 14.15
C ARG A 60 -2.44 -9.37 12.89
N THR A 61 -2.67 -9.93 11.71
CA THR A 61 -2.55 -9.17 10.46
C THR A 61 -3.57 -8.04 10.44
N SER A 62 -3.12 -6.80 10.37
CA SER A 62 -3.96 -5.62 10.35
C SER A 62 -3.37 -4.58 9.40
N VAL A 63 -4.17 -3.57 9.04
CA VAL A 63 -3.72 -2.48 8.15
C VAL A 63 -2.44 -1.80 8.68
N GLN A 64 -2.24 -1.77 10.00
CA GLN A 64 -1.06 -1.18 10.64
C GLN A 64 0.20 -2.05 10.54
N THR A 65 0.06 -3.37 10.39
CA THR A 65 1.18 -4.33 10.40
C THR A 65 1.50 -4.88 9.01
N ASP A 66 0.62 -4.69 8.03
CA ASP A 66 0.71 -5.23 6.66
C ASP A 66 2.00 -4.85 5.91
N SER A 67 2.58 -3.69 6.20
CA SER A 67 3.81 -3.24 5.55
C SER A 67 5.05 -4.01 6.00
N LEU A 68 4.97 -4.77 7.09
CA LEU A 68 6.11 -5.41 7.77
C LEU A 68 7.27 -4.42 8.00
N ALA A 69 6.93 -3.17 8.29
CA ALA A 69 7.87 -2.08 8.47
C ALA A 69 7.65 -1.38 9.81
N LYS A 70 8.74 -0.98 10.45
CA LYS A 70 8.74 -0.16 11.65
C LYS A 70 9.08 1.27 11.29
N LEU A 71 8.27 2.21 11.78
CA LEU A 71 8.48 3.65 11.59
C LEU A 71 9.13 4.24 12.84
N SER A 72 10.05 5.19 12.64
CA SER A 72 10.57 6.04 13.70
C SER A 72 10.77 7.47 13.20
N SER A 73 10.63 8.45 14.10
CA SER A 73 11.05 9.84 13.85
C SER A 73 12.38 10.09 14.56
N LYS A 74 13.21 10.97 14.00
CA LYS A 74 14.36 11.50 14.71
C LYS A 74 13.84 12.66 15.57
N ASN A 75 14.00 12.55 16.88
CA ASN A 75 13.78 13.67 17.80
C ASN A 75 15.01 14.57 17.78
#